data_AF-A0AAF0ES52-F1
#
_entry.id   AF-A0AAF0ES52-F1
#
_cell.length_a   1.000
_cell.length_b   1.000
_cell.length_c   1.000
_cell.angle_alpha   90.00
_cell.angle_beta   90.00
_cell.angle_gamma   90.00
#
_symmetry.space_group_name_H-M   'P 1'
#
loop_
_entity.id
_entity.type
_entity.pdbx_description
1 polymer ?
#
loop_
_entity_poly.entity_id
_entity_poly.type
_entity_poly.pdbx_seq_one_letter_code
_entity_poly.pdbx_strand_id
1 'polypeptide(L)'
;MAPAAHRVTSCLCEYPPYDADEHVASVPEHAFFDLVVIGSGPAALAAVTRILETRPAALYTEDEKHHLHWLKKSSHAAPTINARRSGPKLRRISILVIDRLGDGWLGLWNRLFAAYEISHLRSPMFFHPDPADLGGLLEWTVATGRNTVGHPSLIYDNKRSEPLPELLEIPGVVGKEVSKHKQKMKRRLALGPAINERDRRDYATPGAKLFQDFCNDIVARYGLVPETKDGKLLSAAEYLEARRKRPTSALDTALVSGNVAHLDYGTVDVSHCGRTDTQRAFSVRLGDGTLIGAKAVISAVGTGGRPNVPDWLATHHEGWVHSTQLATPGFVFPPKDLTESDTSTLVVIGGGLSSAQICDIAIRRGVKRVVLLLRGHFKSKPFDLGLEWIGKYSNLQKMQFWQCSDPVERHAMILNSRNGGSLTPTYAKLMLQYASQGRLEIRTHTQVVSAKRSDKWKLELVRAECNNEAQYNCPQLPGTREDLCADYIVSSTGAKLGFSSLPFMETLSIKMPVPDVGGLPVVTEDLQYGSIPLFCVGAYSALQIGPAAFNLGGMREAAERVAVRLGELQQRDRPRDAPPRCADTFSHFNFNVLVEDA
;
A
#
# COMPACT_ATOMS: atom_id res chain seq x y z
N MET A 1 9.44 -32.58 35.75
CA MET A 1 10.33 -32.22 34.63
C MET A 1 9.56 -31.27 33.73
N ALA A 2 9.81 -29.97 33.87
CA ALA A 2 9.28 -28.94 32.97
C ALA A 2 10.16 -28.91 31.71
N PRO A 3 9.61 -28.76 30.49
CA PRO A 3 10.43 -28.66 29.30
C PRO A 3 11.18 -27.32 29.32
N ALA A 4 12.45 -27.40 28.98
CA ALA A 4 13.38 -26.28 28.97
C ALA A 4 12.88 -25.16 28.05
N ALA A 5 12.79 -23.95 28.60
CA ALA A 5 12.56 -22.73 27.85
C ALA A 5 13.74 -22.51 26.89
N HIS A 6 13.50 -22.70 25.59
CA HIS A 6 14.39 -22.16 24.58
C HIS A 6 14.37 -20.62 24.69
N ARG A 7 15.55 -20.03 24.95
CA ARG A 7 15.76 -18.59 24.78
C ARG A 7 15.60 -18.27 23.28
N VAL A 8 14.44 -17.72 22.93
CA VAL A 8 14.16 -17.15 21.62
C VAL A 8 14.75 -15.74 21.61
N THR A 9 15.84 -15.55 20.87
CA THR A 9 16.27 -14.22 20.42
C THR A 9 15.20 -13.63 19.51
N SER A 10 15.14 -12.30 19.39
CA SER A 10 14.10 -11.46 18.77
C SER A 10 13.67 -11.76 17.31
N CYS A 11 14.09 -12.87 16.72
CA CYS A 11 13.89 -13.22 15.33
C CYS A 11 12.54 -13.92 15.13
N LEU A 12 11.62 -13.28 14.41
CA LEU A 12 10.47 -13.98 13.85
C LEU A 12 10.96 -14.97 12.78
N CYS A 13 11.10 -16.21 13.21
CA CYS A 13 11.23 -17.45 12.44
C CYS A 13 12.46 -17.59 11.52
N GLU A 14 13.44 -18.38 11.95
CA GLU A 14 14.26 -19.14 11.00
C GLU A 14 13.40 -20.29 10.46
N TYR A 15 13.09 -20.26 9.17
CA TYR A 15 12.39 -21.37 8.50
C TYR A 15 13.39 -22.46 8.14
N PRO A 16 13.01 -23.75 8.25
CA PRO A 16 13.86 -24.83 7.80
C PRO A 16 14.18 -24.65 6.30
N PRO A 17 15.38 -25.05 5.84
CA PRO A 17 15.69 -25.02 4.42
C PRO A 17 14.63 -25.80 3.64
N TYR A 18 14.10 -25.19 2.59
CA TYR A 18 13.19 -25.89 1.67
C TYR A 18 14.01 -26.75 0.72
N ASP A 19 13.70 -28.05 0.69
CA ASP A 19 14.29 -28.97 -0.26
C ASP A 19 13.62 -28.77 -1.63
N ALA A 20 14.39 -28.22 -2.57
CA ALA A 20 13.91 -27.70 -3.84
C ALA A 20 14.33 -28.58 -5.03
N ASP A 21 14.52 -29.89 -4.78
CA ASP A 21 15.07 -30.82 -5.78
C ASP A 21 14.02 -31.31 -6.81
N GLU A 22 12.73 -31.02 -6.58
CA GLU A 22 11.64 -31.30 -7.53
C GLU A 22 11.76 -30.42 -8.78
N HIS A 23 11.64 -31.02 -9.97
CA HIS A 23 11.58 -30.28 -11.23
C HIS A 23 10.22 -29.61 -11.42
N VAL A 24 10.22 -28.29 -11.59
CA VAL A 24 8.97 -27.50 -11.67
C VAL A 24 8.77 -26.83 -13.04
N ALA A 25 9.82 -26.67 -13.86
CA ALA A 25 9.71 -26.06 -15.18
C ALA A 25 10.96 -26.24 -16.04
N SER A 26 10.77 -26.13 -17.36
CA SER A 26 11.83 -25.83 -18.31
C SER A 26 11.46 -24.56 -19.07
N VAL A 27 12.35 -23.56 -19.08
CA VAL A 27 12.14 -22.27 -19.73
C VAL A 27 13.32 -21.88 -20.62
N PRO A 28 13.09 -21.17 -21.74
CA PRO A 28 14.19 -20.60 -22.50
C PRO A 28 14.83 -19.42 -21.75
N GLU A 29 16.12 -19.15 -21.99
CA GLU A 29 16.87 -18.09 -21.31
C GLU A 29 16.19 -16.71 -21.38
N HIS A 30 15.59 -16.35 -22.52
CA HIS A 30 14.90 -15.06 -22.67
C HIS A 30 13.64 -14.92 -21.80
N ALA A 31 13.09 -16.03 -21.30
CA ALA A 31 11.98 -16.07 -20.36
C ALA A 31 12.43 -16.29 -18.90
N PHE A 32 13.74 -16.23 -18.64
CA PHE A 32 14.31 -16.31 -17.31
C PHE A 32 14.76 -14.93 -16.83
N PHE A 33 14.47 -14.60 -15.56
CA PHE A 33 14.78 -13.31 -14.95
C PHE A 33 15.43 -13.48 -13.58
N ASP A 34 16.22 -12.50 -13.16
CA ASP A 34 16.74 -12.48 -11.79
C ASP A 34 15.64 -12.14 -10.78
N LEU A 35 14.71 -11.26 -11.17
CA LEU A 35 13.62 -10.83 -10.32
C LEU A 35 12.30 -10.69 -11.10
N VAL A 36 11.24 -11.28 -10.58
CA VAL A 36 9.85 -11.00 -11.00
C VAL A 36 9.11 -10.25 -9.90
N VAL A 37 8.38 -9.19 -10.26
CA VAL A 37 7.52 -8.44 -9.34
C VAL A 37 6.06 -8.58 -9.75
N ILE A 38 5.21 -9.04 -8.84
CA ILE A 38 3.78 -9.24 -9.09
C ILE A 38 3.01 -8.02 -8.58
N GLY A 39 2.48 -7.23 -9.51
CA GLY A 39 1.77 -5.97 -9.28
C GLY A 39 2.63 -4.73 -9.56
N SER A 40 2.00 -3.65 -10.02
CA SER A 40 2.67 -2.39 -10.41
C SER A 40 2.18 -1.16 -9.62
N GLY A 41 1.71 -1.38 -8.39
CA GLY A 41 1.27 -0.29 -7.50
C GLY A 41 2.44 0.52 -6.89
N PRO A 42 2.14 1.53 -6.04
CA PRO A 42 3.17 2.34 -5.40
C PRO A 42 4.22 1.54 -4.60
N ALA A 43 3.81 0.44 -3.95
CA ALA A 43 4.74 -0.43 -3.23
C ALA A 43 5.73 -1.15 -4.17
N ALA A 44 5.27 -1.58 -5.35
CA ALA A 44 6.13 -2.16 -6.37
C ALA A 44 7.09 -1.11 -6.93
N LEU A 45 6.58 0.10 -7.22
CA LEU A 45 7.41 1.20 -7.70
C LEU A 45 8.52 1.55 -6.68
N ALA A 46 8.17 1.63 -5.39
CA ALA A 46 9.15 1.86 -4.32
C ALA A 46 10.20 0.73 -4.24
N ALA A 47 9.78 -0.53 -4.34
CA ALA A 47 10.69 -1.68 -4.31
C ALA A 47 11.66 -1.69 -5.50
N VAL A 48 11.14 -1.56 -6.74
CA VAL A 48 11.95 -1.58 -7.96
C VAL A 48 12.91 -0.39 -8.00
N THR A 49 12.43 0.83 -7.73
CA THR A 49 13.28 2.02 -7.74
C THR A 49 14.33 1.95 -6.64
N ARG A 50 14.01 1.44 -5.45
CA ARG A 50 15.00 1.22 -4.40
C ARG A 50 16.08 0.23 -4.82
N ILE A 51 15.72 -0.87 -5.46
CA ILE A 51 16.67 -1.88 -5.98
C ILE A 51 17.62 -1.26 -7.02
N LEU A 52 17.11 -0.36 -7.86
CA LEU A 52 17.89 0.36 -8.87
C LEU A 52 18.69 1.53 -8.29
N GLU A 53 18.29 2.07 -7.14
CA GLU A 53 18.95 3.19 -6.48
C GLU A 53 20.23 2.76 -5.76
N THR A 54 21.36 3.33 -6.20
CA THR A 54 22.68 3.06 -5.64
C THR A 54 22.98 3.85 -4.38
N ARG A 55 22.30 4.99 -4.19
CA ARG A 55 22.49 5.96 -3.10
C ARG A 55 21.14 6.39 -2.53
N PRO A 56 20.38 5.47 -1.90
CA PRO A 56 19.08 5.80 -1.33
C PRO A 56 19.24 6.74 -0.13
N ALA A 57 18.23 7.56 0.12
CA ALA A 57 18.18 8.49 1.24
C ALA A 57 18.35 7.80 2.61
N ALA A 58 18.02 6.51 2.68
CA ALA A 58 18.19 5.66 3.86
C ALA A 58 19.66 5.51 4.31
N LEU A 59 20.64 5.72 3.43
CA LEU A 59 22.06 5.65 3.79
C LEU A 59 22.60 6.89 4.50
N TYR A 60 21.86 8.01 4.47
CA TYR A 60 22.34 9.30 4.95
C TYR A 60 21.72 9.66 6.31
N THR A 61 22.50 10.35 7.13
CA THR A 61 21.97 11.02 8.34
C THR A 61 21.19 12.29 7.97
N GLU A 62 20.36 12.81 8.87
CA GLU A 62 19.60 14.06 8.63
C GLU A 62 20.51 15.25 8.33
N ASP A 63 21.69 15.33 8.97
CA ASP A 63 22.65 16.41 8.73
C ASP A 63 23.32 16.30 7.36
N GLU A 64 23.68 15.08 6.93
CA GLU A 64 24.21 14.82 5.59
C GLU A 64 23.17 15.15 4.50
N LYS A 65 21.88 14.92 4.79
CA LYS A 65 20.77 15.28 3.89
C LYS A 65 20.61 16.79 3.75
N HIS A 66 20.57 17.54 4.85
CA HIS A 66 20.47 19.01 4.80
C HIS A 66 21.62 19.62 3.99
N HIS A 67 22.83 19.08 4.14
CA HIS A 67 23.98 19.51 3.36
C HIS A 67 23.84 19.18 1.86
N LEU A 68 23.42 17.96 1.50
CA LEU A 68 23.12 17.59 0.10
C LEU A 68 22.04 18.48 -0.53
N HIS A 69 20.99 18.79 0.23
CA HIS A 69 19.91 19.67 -0.21
C HIS A 69 20.41 21.10 -0.47
N TRP A 70 21.22 21.65 0.44
CA TRP A 70 21.86 22.96 0.26
C TRP A 70 22.77 22.98 -0.97
N LEU A 71 23.53 21.90 -1.21
CA LEU A 71 24.39 21.76 -2.38
C LEU A 71 23.59 21.69 -3.70
N LYS A 72 22.48 20.93 -3.74
CA LYS A 72 21.58 20.86 -4.90
C LYS A 72 20.94 22.22 -5.22
N LYS A 73 20.62 23.03 -4.20
CA LYS A 73 20.12 24.40 -4.40
C LYS A 73 21.18 25.39 -4.89
N SER A 74 22.45 25.15 -4.55
CA SER A 74 23.55 26.08 -4.80
C SER A 74 24.38 25.74 -6.04
N SER A 75 24.16 24.58 -6.66
CA SER A 75 24.93 24.11 -7.83
C SER A 75 24.03 23.41 -8.86
N HIS A 76 24.27 23.64 -10.15
CA HIS A 76 23.55 22.97 -11.26
C HIS A 76 24.01 21.52 -11.50
N ALA A 77 24.95 21.01 -10.69
CA ALA A 77 25.47 19.65 -10.76
C ALA A 77 25.55 19.06 -9.35
N ALA A 78 24.85 17.95 -9.09
CA ALA A 78 24.84 17.32 -7.77
C ALA A 78 26.26 16.89 -7.35
N PRO A 79 26.84 17.42 -6.25
CA PRO A 79 28.16 17.01 -5.82
C PRO A 79 28.11 15.62 -5.18
N THR A 80 29.19 14.87 -5.36
CA THR A 80 29.34 13.52 -4.81
C THR A 80 29.84 13.63 -3.36
N ILE A 81 28.96 13.45 -2.37
CA ILE A 81 29.42 13.20 -1.01
C ILE A 81 29.75 11.72 -0.88
N ASN A 82 30.95 11.42 -0.40
CA ASN A 82 31.32 10.07 0.02
C ASN A 82 30.48 9.68 1.24
N ALA A 83 29.38 8.97 1.02
CA ALA A 83 28.62 8.36 2.11
C ALA A 83 29.57 7.49 2.94
N ARG A 84 29.56 7.63 4.27
CA ARG A 84 30.40 6.84 5.20
C ARG A 84 30.16 5.32 5.10
N ARG A 85 29.06 4.91 4.46
CA ARG A 85 28.72 3.51 4.14
C ARG A 85 28.26 3.41 2.69
N SER A 86 28.94 2.59 1.88
CA SER A 86 28.38 2.12 0.62
C SER A 86 27.36 1.03 0.92
N GLY A 87 26.08 1.25 0.59
CA GLY A 87 25.10 0.17 0.57
C GLY A 87 25.56 -0.97 -0.36
N PRO A 88 25.05 -2.20 -0.18
CA PRO A 88 25.41 -3.31 -1.06
C PRO A 88 25.11 -2.90 -2.51
N LYS A 89 26.16 -2.78 -3.33
CA LYS A 89 26.02 -2.54 -4.77
C LYS A 89 25.47 -3.81 -5.40
N LEU A 90 24.15 -3.87 -5.55
CA LEU A 90 23.50 -4.88 -6.38
C LEU A 90 24.14 -4.83 -7.77
N ARG A 91 24.64 -5.97 -8.25
CA ARG A 91 24.96 -6.10 -9.67
C ARG A 91 23.69 -5.88 -10.46
N ARG A 92 23.86 -5.35 -11.67
CA ARG A 92 22.76 -5.14 -12.61
C ARG A 92 21.97 -6.45 -12.77
N ILE A 93 20.68 -6.42 -12.46
CA ILE A 93 19.75 -7.57 -12.53
C ILE A 93 18.68 -7.32 -13.59
N SER A 94 18.15 -8.40 -14.16
CA SER A 94 16.96 -8.38 -15.03
C SER A 94 15.69 -8.41 -14.19
N ILE A 95 14.76 -7.48 -14.44
CA ILE A 95 13.55 -7.30 -13.64
C ILE A 95 12.32 -7.33 -14.55
N LEU A 96 11.38 -8.24 -14.29
CA LEU A 96 10.07 -8.26 -14.95
C LEU A 96 8.97 -7.92 -13.95
N VAL A 97 8.26 -6.83 -14.18
CA VAL A 97 7.06 -6.45 -13.43
C VAL A 97 5.84 -6.92 -14.21
N ILE A 98 4.95 -7.66 -13.56
CA ILE A 98 3.73 -8.22 -14.17
C ILE A 98 2.51 -7.61 -13.48
N ASP A 99 1.67 -6.92 -14.25
CA ASP A 99 0.41 -6.35 -13.74
C ASP A 99 -0.81 -6.92 -14.45
N ARG A 100 -1.83 -7.30 -13.67
CA ARG A 100 -3.03 -7.93 -14.22
C ARG A 100 -3.91 -7.00 -15.07
N LEU A 101 -3.87 -5.68 -14.81
CA LEU A 101 -4.79 -4.73 -15.45
C LEU A 101 -4.28 -4.23 -16.79
N GLY A 102 -2.96 -4.19 -16.98
CA GLY A 102 -2.34 -3.76 -18.23
C GLY A 102 -2.33 -2.24 -18.48
N ASP A 103 -2.58 -1.42 -17.46
CA ASP A 103 -2.65 0.05 -17.57
C ASP A 103 -1.32 0.76 -17.28
N GLY A 104 -0.23 0.01 -17.18
CA GLY A 104 1.06 0.53 -16.73
C GLY A 104 1.10 0.78 -15.21
N TRP A 105 2.10 1.56 -14.79
CA TRP A 105 2.33 1.87 -13.38
C TRP A 105 1.13 2.55 -12.72
N LEU A 106 0.82 2.13 -11.49
CA LEU A 106 -0.30 2.65 -10.71
C LEU A 106 -1.68 2.42 -11.37
N GLY A 107 -1.84 1.47 -12.30
CA GLY A 107 -3.09 1.23 -13.03
C GLY A 107 -4.35 1.13 -12.14
N LEU A 108 -4.36 0.20 -11.17
CA LEU A 108 -5.49 0.04 -10.24
C LEU A 108 -5.71 1.29 -9.37
N TRP A 109 -4.61 1.93 -8.96
CA TRP A 109 -4.66 3.16 -8.15
C TRP A 109 -5.34 4.28 -8.95
N ASN A 110 -4.95 4.48 -10.21
CA ASN A 110 -5.55 5.47 -11.11
C ASN A 110 -7.04 5.19 -11.33
N ARG A 111 -7.42 3.94 -11.59
CA ARG A 111 -8.83 3.56 -11.76
C ARG A 111 -9.66 3.84 -10.50
N LEU A 112 -9.14 3.50 -9.32
CA LEU A 112 -9.83 3.77 -8.05
C LEU A 112 -9.94 5.28 -7.79
N PHE A 113 -8.87 6.05 -7.98
CA PHE A 113 -8.92 7.49 -7.76
C PHE A 113 -9.89 8.19 -8.71
N ALA A 114 -9.95 7.77 -9.97
CA ALA A 114 -10.92 8.28 -10.95
C ALA A 114 -12.36 7.87 -10.58
N ALA A 115 -12.59 6.60 -10.26
CA ALA A 115 -13.91 6.08 -9.93
C ALA A 115 -14.51 6.73 -8.67
N TYR A 116 -13.67 7.09 -7.70
CA TYR A 116 -14.07 7.73 -6.45
C TYR A 116 -13.96 9.26 -6.49
N GLU A 117 -13.58 9.84 -7.64
CA GLU A 117 -13.34 11.27 -7.83
C GLU A 117 -12.49 11.89 -6.70
N ILE A 118 -11.42 11.19 -6.33
CA ILE A 118 -10.55 11.59 -5.21
C ILE A 118 -9.66 12.74 -5.69
N SER A 119 -9.91 13.95 -5.19
CA SER A 119 -9.12 15.13 -5.57
C SER A 119 -7.75 15.16 -4.89
N HIS A 120 -7.68 14.76 -3.62
CA HIS A 120 -6.47 14.80 -2.80
C HIS A 120 -6.29 13.51 -2.02
N LEU A 121 -5.04 13.11 -1.81
CA LEU A 121 -4.70 11.95 -1.01
C LEU A 121 -5.11 12.17 0.45
N ARG A 122 -5.28 11.08 1.20
CA ARG A 122 -5.31 11.13 2.68
C ARG A 122 -3.90 11.21 3.28
N SER A 123 -2.92 10.70 2.53
CA SER A 123 -1.53 10.60 2.96
C SER A 123 -0.81 11.96 2.89
N PRO A 124 0.07 12.27 3.87
CA PRO A 124 0.90 13.47 3.84
C PRO A 124 2.03 13.34 2.79
N MET A 125 2.69 14.45 2.49
CA MET A 125 3.66 14.55 1.39
C MET A 125 4.85 13.59 1.49
N PHE A 126 5.31 13.27 2.70
CA PHE A 126 6.44 12.35 2.92
C PHE A 126 6.10 10.86 2.69
N PHE A 127 4.85 10.53 2.35
CA PHE A 127 4.45 9.19 1.95
C PHE A 127 4.48 9.04 0.43
N HIS A 128 5.68 8.82 -0.10
CA HIS A 128 5.93 8.73 -1.54
C HIS A 128 6.98 7.65 -1.89
N PRO A 129 7.01 7.13 -3.13
CA PRO A 129 7.81 5.94 -3.43
C PRO A 129 9.29 6.22 -3.73
N ASP A 130 9.68 7.48 -3.98
CA ASP A 130 11.07 7.84 -4.30
C ASP A 130 12.07 7.41 -3.20
N PRO A 131 13.07 6.58 -3.54
CA PRO A 131 14.10 6.14 -2.61
C PRO A 131 15.27 7.13 -2.49
N ALA A 132 15.42 8.07 -3.42
CA ALA A 132 16.57 8.98 -3.48
C ALA A 132 16.49 10.13 -2.45
N ASP A 133 15.29 10.46 -2.00
CA ASP A 133 15.05 11.59 -1.10
C ASP A 133 13.91 11.29 -0.12
N LEU A 134 14.07 11.65 1.16
CA LEU A 134 13.00 11.51 2.15
C LEU A 134 11.85 12.49 1.92
N GLY A 135 12.16 13.68 1.40
CA GLY A 135 11.23 14.78 1.10
C GLY A 135 10.96 14.95 -0.39
N GLY A 136 11.26 13.94 -1.22
CA GLY A 136 11.31 14.04 -2.68
C GLY A 136 10.06 14.63 -3.30
N LEU A 137 8.87 14.28 -2.79
CA LEU A 137 7.63 14.88 -3.28
C LEU A 137 7.56 16.38 -2.97
N LEU A 138 7.88 16.80 -1.74
CA LEU A 138 7.89 18.23 -1.37
C LEU A 138 8.89 19.01 -2.21
N GLU A 139 10.11 18.52 -2.35
CA GLU A 139 11.14 19.16 -3.18
C GLU A 139 10.69 19.29 -4.63
N TRP A 140 10.13 18.22 -5.19
CA TRP A 140 9.63 18.21 -6.56
C TRP A 140 8.46 19.19 -6.78
N THR A 141 7.54 19.31 -5.82
CA THR A 141 6.44 20.30 -5.93
C THR A 141 6.95 21.74 -5.93
N VAL A 142 8.00 22.04 -5.15
CA VAL A 142 8.63 23.36 -5.14
C VAL A 142 9.38 23.60 -6.45
N ALA A 143 10.16 22.62 -6.91
CA ALA A 143 10.94 22.71 -8.15
C ALA A 143 10.07 22.90 -9.40
N THR A 144 8.87 22.31 -9.41
CA THR A 144 7.90 22.44 -10.52
C THR A 144 6.94 23.61 -10.37
N GLY A 145 7.04 24.41 -9.29
CA GLY A 145 6.15 25.54 -9.02
C GLY A 145 4.71 25.14 -8.66
N ARG A 146 4.49 23.90 -8.23
CA ARG A 146 3.18 23.30 -7.91
C ARG A 146 2.92 23.21 -6.40
N ASN A 147 3.44 24.15 -5.63
CA ASN A 147 3.40 24.14 -4.16
C ASN A 147 2.29 25.03 -3.56
N THR A 148 1.20 25.27 -4.28
CA THR A 148 0.05 26.05 -3.79
C THR A 148 -0.68 25.31 -2.68
N VAL A 149 -0.81 25.93 -1.50
CA VAL A 149 -1.48 25.32 -0.33
C VAL A 149 -2.84 25.99 -0.09
N GLY A 150 -3.89 25.17 0.04
CA GLY A 150 -5.25 25.59 0.31
C GLY A 150 -5.83 25.04 1.61
N HIS A 151 -6.92 25.66 2.07
CA HIS A 151 -7.70 25.15 3.19
C HIS A 151 -8.64 24.02 2.73
N PRO A 152 -8.79 22.93 3.49
CA PRO A 152 -9.60 21.77 3.07
C PRO A 152 -11.12 22.03 3.01
N SER A 153 -11.61 23.19 3.44
CA SER A 153 -13.04 23.55 3.25
C SER A 153 -13.44 23.67 1.79
N LEU A 154 -12.48 23.93 0.90
CA LEU A 154 -12.70 23.99 -0.54
C LEU A 154 -13.31 22.69 -1.12
N ILE A 155 -13.20 21.56 -0.42
CA ILE A 155 -13.80 20.28 -0.81
C ILE A 155 -15.31 20.22 -0.54
N TYR A 156 -15.80 20.89 0.51
CA TYR A 156 -17.20 20.79 0.97
C TYR A 156 -17.98 22.11 0.99
N ASP A 157 -17.32 23.24 0.72
CA ASP A 157 -18.01 24.51 0.53
C ASP A 157 -18.88 24.44 -0.75
N ASN A 158 -20.09 25.04 -0.69
CA ASN A 158 -21.12 24.98 -1.76
C ASN A 158 -20.66 25.55 -3.12
N LYS A 159 -19.47 26.13 -3.18
CA LYS A 159 -18.79 26.58 -4.37
C LYS A 159 -17.43 25.91 -4.40
N ARG A 160 -17.34 24.61 -4.76
CA ARG A 160 -16.05 23.98 -5.08
C ARG A 160 -15.38 24.86 -6.13
N SER A 161 -14.46 25.70 -5.69
CA SER A 161 -13.77 26.67 -6.54
C SER A 161 -12.71 25.90 -7.29
N GLU A 162 -13.00 25.55 -8.54
CA GLU A 162 -11.99 25.00 -9.44
C GLU A 162 -11.20 26.15 -10.07
N PRO A 163 -9.86 26.04 -10.18
CA PRO A 163 -9.04 24.89 -9.79
C PRO A 163 -8.75 24.83 -8.28
N LEU A 164 -8.81 23.63 -7.70
CA LEU A 164 -8.34 23.39 -6.33
C LEU A 164 -6.81 23.58 -6.23
N PRO A 165 -6.28 24.08 -5.09
CA PRO A 165 -4.83 24.11 -4.84
C PRO A 165 -4.21 22.71 -4.87
N GLU A 166 -2.98 22.58 -5.34
CA GLU A 166 -2.25 21.31 -5.44
C GLU A 166 -2.00 20.61 -4.10
N LEU A 167 -1.96 21.38 -3.00
CA LEU A 167 -1.75 20.89 -1.65
C LEU A 167 -2.89 21.38 -0.74
N LEU A 168 -3.40 20.52 0.14
CA LEU A 168 -4.36 20.91 1.17
C LEU A 168 -3.79 20.71 2.58
N GLU A 169 -4.09 21.65 3.47
CA GLU A 169 -3.78 21.50 4.90
C GLU A 169 -4.54 20.30 5.51
N ILE A 170 -3.92 19.63 6.48
CA ILE A 170 -4.55 18.52 7.21
C ILE A 170 -5.18 19.06 8.52
N PRO A 171 -6.52 19.07 8.65
CA PRO A 171 -7.16 19.67 9.82
C PRO A 171 -6.75 19.01 11.15
N GLY A 172 -6.37 19.84 12.12
CA GLY A 172 -6.12 19.38 13.49
C GLY A 172 -4.83 18.57 13.70
N VAL A 173 -3.96 18.50 12.69
CA VAL A 173 -2.68 17.79 12.76
C VAL A 173 -1.54 18.74 13.15
N VAL A 174 -1.41 19.84 12.42
CA VAL A 174 -0.41 20.88 12.69
C VAL A 174 -1.08 21.99 13.49
N GLY A 175 -0.69 22.14 14.75
CA GLY A 175 -1.35 23.05 15.67
C GLY A 175 -0.89 24.48 15.48
N LYS A 176 -1.76 25.38 14.99
CA LYS A 176 -1.53 26.84 15.14
C LYS A 176 -1.11 27.09 16.59
N GLU A 177 0.05 27.69 16.83
CA GLU A 177 0.51 27.98 18.21
C GLU A 177 -0.61 28.72 18.96
N VAL A 178 -1.31 28.00 19.85
CA VAL A 178 -2.38 28.58 20.65
C VAL A 178 -1.76 28.96 21.99
N SER A 179 -1.86 30.23 22.37
CA SER A 179 -1.39 30.70 23.68
C SER A 179 -1.86 29.76 24.82
N LYS A 180 -1.02 29.57 25.85
CA LYS A 180 -1.31 28.71 27.02
C LYS A 180 -2.72 28.96 27.62
N HIS A 181 -3.21 30.20 27.58
CA HIS A 181 -4.55 30.59 28.04
C HIS A 181 -5.69 29.95 27.21
N LYS A 182 -5.60 29.97 25.88
CA LYS A 182 -6.61 29.35 24.98
C LYS A 182 -6.56 27.82 25.03
N GLN A 183 -5.39 27.25 25.30
CA GLN A 183 -5.20 25.80 25.44
C GLN A 183 -5.90 25.25 26.69
N LYS A 184 -5.93 26.02 27.79
CA LYS A 184 -6.65 25.67 29.03
C LYS A 184 -8.18 25.63 28.84
N MET A 185 -8.74 26.44 27.94
CA MET A 185 -10.17 26.45 27.61
C MET A 185 -10.62 25.33 26.66
N LYS A 186 -9.75 24.82 25.78
CA LYS A 186 -10.12 23.87 24.70
C LYS A 186 -9.95 22.38 25.04
N ARG A 187 -9.73 22.03 26.31
CA ARG A 187 -9.39 20.66 26.77
C ARG A 187 -10.41 19.53 26.47
N ARG A 188 -11.56 19.80 25.82
CA ARG A 188 -12.59 18.79 25.51
C ARG A 188 -12.48 18.12 24.12
N LEU A 189 -11.55 18.51 23.23
CA LEU A 189 -11.54 18.07 21.81
C LEU A 189 -10.13 17.78 21.22
N ALA A 190 -9.14 17.39 22.04
CA ALA A 190 -7.78 17.18 21.55
C ALA A 190 -7.65 15.85 20.77
N LEU A 191 -7.27 15.92 19.49
CA LEU A 191 -7.01 14.80 18.58
C LEU A 191 -5.63 14.11 18.80
N GLY A 192 -5.00 14.32 19.97
CA GLY A 192 -3.63 13.88 20.28
C GLY A 192 -2.64 15.04 20.42
N PRO A 193 -1.35 14.76 20.73
CA PRO A 193 -0.31 15.79 20.78
C PRO A 193 -0.12 16.42 19.39
N ALA A 194 -0.16 17.75 19.32
CA ALA A 194 -0.02 18.49 18.07
C ALA A 194 1.40 18.35 17.48
N ILE A 195 1.48 18.30 16.16
CA ILE A 195 2.76 18.33 15.42
C ILE A 195 3.35 19.73 15.49
N ASN A 196 4.69 19.82 15.52
CA ASN A 196 5.40 21.09 15.60
C ASN A 196 5.10 21.93 14.35
N GLU A 197 4.91 23.23 14.55
CA GLU A 197 4.66 24.19 13.48
C GLU A 197 5.80 24.25 12.45
N ARG A 198 7.02 23.89 12.87
CA ARG A 198 8.20 23.76 11.98
C ARG A 198 8.02 22.70 10.90
N ASP A 199 7.26 21.64 11.20
CA ASP A 199 7.08 20.49 10.31
C ASP A 199 5.87 20.72 9.37
N ARG A 200 5.18 21.86 9.46
CA ARG A 200 3.93 22.17 8.74
C ARG A 200 3.98 21.83 7.24
N ARG A 201 5.13 22.04 6.61
CA ARG A 201 5.33 21.84 5.17
C ARG A 201 5.23 20.37 4.76
N ASP A 202 5.52 19.45 5.66
CA ASP A 202 5.46 18.00 5.40
C ASP A 202 4.03 17.45 5.56
N TYR A 203 3.20 18.16 6.31
CA TYR A 203 1.84 17.76 6.68
C TYR A 203 0.77 18.48 5.86
N ALA A 204 0.93 18.44 4.55
CA ALA A 204 -0.12 18.70 3.57
C ALA A 204 -0.47 17.42 2.81
N THR A 205 -1.70 17.31 2.33
CA THR A 205 -2.12 16.23 1.42
C THR A 205 -1.97 16.69 -0.03
N PRO A 206 -1.21 15.97 -0.87
CA PRO A 206 -1.08 16.32 -2.28
C PRO A 206 -2.33 15.98 -3.07
N GLY A 207 -2.57 16.74 -4.14
CA GLY A 207 -3.54 16.42 -5.17
C GLY A 207 -3.24 15.06 -5.80
N ALA A 208 -4.28 14.34 -6.21
CA ALA A 208 -4.14 13.03 -6.83
C ALA A 208 -3.31 13.09 -8.12
N LYS A 209 -3.54 14.12 -8.95
CA LYS A 209 -2.79 14.36 -10.18
C LYS A 209 -1.33 14.73 -9.90
N LEU A 210 -1.07 15.55 -8.87
CA LEU A 210 0.28 15.91 -8.42
C LEU A 210 1.08 14.67 -8.05
N PHE A 211 0.49 13.79 -7.24
CA PHE A 211 1.13 12.55 -6.82
C PHE A 211 1.37 11.60 -8.01
N GLN A 212 0.40 11.49 -8.93
CA GLN A 212 0.55 10.70 -10.14
C GLN A 212 1.70 11.21 -11.02
N ASP A 213 1.79 12.52 -11.22
CA ASP A 213 2.87 13.14 -12.00
C ASP A 213 4.23 12.95 -11.35
N PHE A 214 4.31 13.03 -10.02
CA PHE A 214 5.52 12.69 -9.27
C PHE A 214 5.93 11.22 -9.46
N CYS A 215 4.96 10.30 -9.48
CA CYS A 215 5.25 8.89 -9.78
C CYS A 215 5.74 8.69 -11.22
N ASN A 216 5.18 9.43 -12.18
CA ASN A 216 5.65 9.41 -13.58
C ASN A 216 7.07 9.98 -13.72
N ASP A 217 7.40 11.03 -12.95
CA ASP A 217 8.78 11.55 -12.86
C ASP A 217 9.75 10.49 -12.35
N ILE A 218 9.39 9.76 -11.30
CA ILE A 218 10.19 8.62 -10.80
C ILE A 218 10.34 7.55 -11.89
N VAL A 219 9.25 7.16 -12.54
CA VAL A 219 9.27 6.17 -13.63
C VAL A 219 10.24 6.60 -14.74
N ALA A 220 10.22 7.88 -15.14
CA ALA A 220 11.15 8.41 -16.13
C ALA A 220 12.61 8.41 -15.64
N ARG A 221 12.86 8.89 -14.41
CA ARG A 221 14.22 8.99 -13.82
C ARG A 221 14.93 7.64 -13.71
N TYR A 222 14.18 6.57 -13.42
CA TYR A 222 14.73 5.22 -13.29
C TYR A 222 14.63 4.40 -14.59
N GLY A 223 14.20 4.99 -15.71
CA GLY A 223 14.10 4.29 -16.99
C GLY A 223 13.05 3.17 -17.00
N LEU A 224 11.95 3.34 -16.26
CA LEU A 224 10.89 2.35 -16.06
C LEU A 224 9.67 2.58 -16.97
N VAL A 225 9.81 3.43 -17.98
CA VAL A 225 8.74 3.73 -18.94
C VAL A 225 8.38 2.43 -19.67
N PRO A 226 7.13 1.95 -19.56
CA PRO A 226 6.76 0.67 -20.15
C PRO A 226 6.77 0.73 -21.68
N GLU A 227 7.12 -0.38 -22.30
CA GLU A 227 6.92 -0.57 -23.73
C GLU A 227 5.43 -0.79 -24.03
N THR A 228 4.94 -0.13 -25.08
CA THR A 228 3.54 -0.19 -25.48
C THR A 228 3.38 -0.49 -26.95
N LYS A 229 2.31 -1.19 -27.31
CA LYS A 229 1.85 -1.41 -28.68
C LYS A 229 0.41 -0.90 -28.79
N ASP A 230 0.17 -0.03 -29.76
CA ASP A 230 -1.13 0.63 -29.96
C ASP A 230 -1.65 1.35 -28.69
N GLY A 231 -0.73 1.95 -27.92
CA GLY A 231 -1.05 2.65 -26.67
C GLY A 231 -1.42 1.74 -25.49
N LYS A 232 -1.29 0.41 -25.64
CA LYS A 232 -1.51 -0.57 -24.56
C LYS A 232 -0.20 -1.22 -24.15
N LEU A 233 -0.12 -1.60 -22.88
CA LEU A 233 1.02 -2.37 -22.35
C LEU A 233 1.16 -3.69 -23.12
N LEU A 234 2.39 -4.08 -23.42
CA LEU A 234 2.65 -5.39 -24.02
C LEU A 234 2.19 -6.50 -23.08
N SER A 235 1.58 -7.55 -23.64
CA SER A 235 1.42 -8.81 -22.89
C SER A 235 2.77 -9.45 -22.61
N ALA A 236 2.84 -10.26 -21.55
CA ALA A 236 4.07 -11.00 -21.25
C ALA A 236 4.53 -11.85 -22.44
N ALA A 237 3.62 -12.53 -23.14
CA ALA A 237 3.94 -13.30 -24.35
C ALA A 237 4.55 -12.43 -25.46
N GLU A 238 3.94 -11.28 -25.78
CA GLU A 238 4.48 -10.35 -26.80
C GLU A 238 5.85 -9.81 -26.42
N TYR A 239 6.04 -9.46 -25.14
CA TYR A 239 7.31 -8.97 -24.65
C TYR A 239 8.40 -10.04 -24.73
N LEU A 240 8.12 -11.29 -24.35
CA LEU A 240 9.09 -12.39 -24.43
C LEU A 240 9.48 -12.70 -25.88
N GLU A 241 8.53 -12.67 -26.81
CA GLU A 241 8.81 -12.83 -28.25
C GLU A 241 9.67 -11.68 -28.81
N ALA A 242 9.46 -10.45 -28.34
CA ALA A 242 10.32 -9.32 -28.68
C ALA A 242 11.72 -9.48 -28.08
N ARG A 243 11.79 -9.88 -26.80
CA ARG A 243 13.04 -10.07 -26.05
C ARG A 243 13.90 -11.18 -26.64
N ARG A 244 13.30 -12.26 -27.13
CA ARG A 244 14.00 -13.36 -27.82
C ARG A 244 14.85 -12.88 -29.00
N LYS A 245 14.45 -11.78 -29.65
CA LYS A 245 15.14 -11.21 -30.82
C LYS A 245 16.19 -10.16 -30.45
N ARG A 246 16.29 -9.76 -29.17
CA ARG A 246 17.21 -8.72 -28.70
C ARG A 246 18.58 -9.33 -28.34
N PRO A 247 19.68 -8.57 -28.47
CA PRO A 247 20.97 -8.97 -27.92
C PRO A 247 20.90 -9.05 -26.39
N THR A 248 21.45 -10.10 -25.80
CA THR A 248 21.44 -10.43 -24.35
C THR A 248 22.09 -9.40 -23.42
N SER A 249 22.71 -8.34 -23.95
CA SER A 249 23.41 -7.30 -23.18
C SER A 249 22.53 -6.09 -22.80
N ALA A 250 21.29 -6.02 -23.27
CA ALA A 250 20.34 -4.97 -22.87
C ALA A 250 19.73 -5.34 -21.51
N LEU A 251 19.84 -4.43 -20.56
CA LEU A 251 19.31 -4.65 -19.22
C LEU A 251 17.87 -4.21 -19.17
N ASP A 252 17.01 -5.21 -19.21
CA ASP A 252 15.58 -5.02 -19.33
C ASP A 252 14.95 -5.01 -17.94
N THR A 253 14.69 -3.82 -17.41
CA THR A 253 13.55 -3.70 -16.50
C THR A 253 12.34 -3.46 -17.38
N ALA A 254 11.36 -4.35 -17.33
CA ALA A 254 10.16 -4.26 -18.14
C ALA A 254 8.91 -4.39 -17.27
N LEU A 255 7.85 -3.72 -17.68
CA LEU A 255 6.51 -3.87 -17.14
C LEU A 255 5.63 -4.45 -18.25
N VAL A 256 4.92 -5.53 -17.96
CA VAL A 256 4.06 -6.25 -18.90
C VAL A 256 2.68 -6.52 -18.29
N SER A 257 1.68 -6.69 -19.15
CA SER A 257 0.35 -7.13 -18.71
C SER A 257 0.30 -8.65 -18.60
N GLY A 258 -0.24 -9.16 -17.50
CA GLY A 258 -0.42 -10.59 -17.30
C GLY A 258 -1.06 -10.92 -15.95
N ASN A 259 -1.89 -11.96 -15.92
CA ASN A 259 -2.46 -12.48 -14.68
C ASN A 259 -1.64 -13.67 -14.19
N VAL A 260 -0.87 -13.52 -13.12
CA VAL A 260 -0.14 -14.64 -12.50
C VAL A 260 -1.16 -15.61 -11.91
N ALA A 261 -1.23 -16.81 -12.49
CA ALA A 261 -2.20 -17.83 -12.13
C ALA A 261 -1.62 -18.89 -11.20
N HIS A 262 -0.33 -19.19 -11.32
CA HIS A 262 0.35 -20.23 -10.55
C HIS A 262 1.81 -19.86 -10.30
N LEU A 263 2.26 -20.11 -9.07
CA LEU A 263 3.63 -19.92 -8.62
C LEU A 263 4.12 -21.21 -7.94
N ASP A 264 5.30 -21.67 -8.33
CA ASP A 264 5.97 -22.82 -7.71
C ASP A 264 7.48 -22.57 -7.58
N TYR A 265 8.16 -23.35 -6.76
CA TYR A 265 9.61 -23.22 -6.52
C TYR A 265 10.27 -24.60 -6.45
N GLY A 266 11.35 -24.78 -7.21
CA GLY A 266 12.06 -26.05 -7.35
C GLY A 266 13.24 -25.93 -8.30
N THR A 267 13.64 -27.02 -8.95
CA THR A 267 14.61 -26.98 -10.04
C THR A 267 13.95 -26.55 -11.35
N VAL A 268 14.61 -25.62 -12.04
CA VAL A 268 14.19 -25.07 -13.33
C VAL A 268 15.33 -25.25 -14.32
N ASP A 269 15.02 -25.85 -15.47
CA ASP A 269 15.94 -25.96 -16.58
C ASP A 269 15.89 -24.71 -17.46
N VAL A 270 17.01 -24.02 -17.58
CA VAL A 270 17.16 -22.82 -18.41
C VAL A 270 17.91 -23.18 -19.68
N SER A 271 17.21 -23.12 -20.82
CA SER A 271 17.77 -23.49 -22.12
C SER A 271 18.40 -22.30 -22.83
N HIS A 272 19.69 -22.38 -23.18
CA HIS A 272 20.43 -21.40 -23.97
C HIS A 272 21.25 -22.08 -25.08
N CYS A 273 20.92 -21.80 -26.35
CA CYS A 273 21.70 -22.24 -27.53
C CYS A 273 22.21 -23.71 -27.47
N GLY A 274 21.34 -24.65 -27.09
CA GLY A 274 21.67 -26.09 -27.02
C GLY A 274 22.33 -26.54 -25.71
N ARG A 275 22.53 -25.64 -24.74
CA ARG A 275 22.91 -25.97 -23.36
C ARG A 275 21.71 -25.80 -22.45
N THR A 276 21.63 -26.65 -21.43
CA THR A 276 20.64 -26.54 -20.36
C THR A 276 21.39 -26.34 -19.06
N ASP A 277 21.04 -25.27 -18.34
CA ASP A 277 21.52 -25.02 -16.99
C ASP A 277 20.37 -25.23 -16.01
N THR A 278 20.56 -26.11 -15.02
CA THR A 278 19.53 -26.43 -14.03
C THR A 278 19.85 -25.68 -12.74
N GLN A 279 18.92 -24.85 -12.29
CA GLN A 279 19.10 -24.07 -11.06
C GLN A 279 17.81 -24.01 -10.23
N ARG A 280 17.94 -23.67 -8.94
CA ARG A 280 16.78 -23.45 -8.07
C ARG A 280 16.15 -22.10 -8.40
N ALA A 281 14.87 -22.11 -8.78
CA ALA A 281 14.16 -20.91 -9.20
C ALA A 281 12.64 -21.09 -9.08
N PHE A 282 11.93 -19.98 -9.23
CA PHE A 282 10.49 -19.94 -9.36
C PHE A 282 10.05 -20.28 -10.79
N SER A 283 8.96 -21.04 -10.86
CA SER A 283 8.12 -21.18 -12.05
C SER A 283 6.91 -20.26 -11.89
N VAL A 284 6.77 -19.29 -12.78
CA VAL A 284 5.68 -18.31 -12.79
C VAL A 284 4.83 -18.55 -14.03
N ARG A 285 3.63 -19.09 -13.86
CA ARG A 285 2.70 -19.35 -14.96
C ARG A 285 1.56 -18.35 -14.97
N LEU A 286 1.33 -17.75 -16.13
CA LEU A 286 0.26 -16.78 -16.34
C LEU A 286 -1.02 -17.46 -16.82
N GLY A 287 -2.15 -16.75 -16.70
CA GLY A 287 -3.47 -17.25 -17.09
C GLY A 287 -3.64 -17.53 -18.58
N ASP A 288 -2.77 -16.99 -19.44
CA ASP A 288 -2.70 -17.28 -20.88
C ASP A 288 -1.79 -18.48 -21.20
N GLY A 289 -1.20 -19.13 -20.18
CA GLY A 289 -0.28 -20.25 -20.33
C GLY A 289 1.20 -19.85 -20.47
N THR A 290 1.53 -18.56 -20.54
CA THR A 290 2.92 -18.08 -20.59
C THR A 290 3.69 -18.53 -19.34
N LEU A 291 4.88 -19.09 -19.55
CA LEU A 291 5.74 -19.61 -18.49
C LEU A 291 7.03 -18.76 -18.39
N ILE A 292 7.32 -18.29 -17.18
CA ILE A 292 8.46 -17.44 -16.85
C ILE A 292 9.24 -18.07 -15.70
N GLY A 293 10.57 -18.08 -15.80
CA GLY A 293 11.44 -18.47 -14.69
C GLY A 293 11.98 -17.26 -13.95
N ALA A 294 12.14 -17.35 -12.63
CA ALA A 294 12.70 -16.25 -11.83
C ALA A 294 13.56 -16.73 -10.67
N LYS A 295 14.73 -16.13 -10.43
CA LYS A 295 15.53 -16.46 -9.23
C LYS A 295 14.86 -15.98 -7.94
N ALA A 296 14.23 -14.80 -7.98
CA ALA A 296 13.49 -14.23 -6.85
C ALA A 296 12.14 -13.64 -7.31
N VAL A 297 11.19 -13.56 -6.38
CA VAL A 297 9.86 -12.96 -6.62
C VAL A 297 9.53 -11.96 -5.53
N ILE A 298 9.03 -10.77 -5.90
CA ILE A 298 8.38 -9.83 -4.97
C ILE A 298 6.87 -9.82 -5.26
N SER A 299 6.06 -10.17 -4.25
CA SER A 299 4.62 -9.99 -4.27
C SER A 299 4.25 -8.60 -3.75
N ALA A 300 3.74 -7.75 -4.64
CA ALA A 300 3.29 -6.39 -4.37
C ALA A 300 1.78 -6.21 -4.65
N VAL A 301 0.99 -7.24 -4.36
CA VAL A 301 -0.44 -7.37 -4.74
C VAL A 301 -1.42 -6.59 -3.84
N GLY A 302 -0.93 -5.69 -2.99
CA GLY A 302 -1.76 -4.98 -2.02
C GLY A 302 -2.44 -5.94 -1.04
N THR A 303 -3.76 -5.80 -0.86
CA THR A 303 -4.57 -6.71 -0.02
C THR A 303 -5.07 -7.94 -0.79
N GLY A 304 -4.47 -8.27 -1.94
CA GLY A 304 -4.80 -9.47 -2.70
C GLY A 304 -6.08 -9.40 -3.54
N GLY A 305 -6.71 -8.22 -3.65
CA GLY A 305 -7.85 -8.00 -4.54
C GLY A 305 -9.14 -8.75 -4.20
N ARG A 306 -9.25 -9.33 -2.99
CA ARG A 306 -10.43 -10.07 -2.56
C ARG A 306 -11.35 -9.22 -1.70
N PRO A 307 -12.58 -8.90 -2.17
CA PRO A 307 -13.52 -8.08 -1.42
C PRO A 307 -14.00 -8.81 -0.17
N ASN A 308 -14.12 -8.09 0.94
CA ASN A 308 -14.74 -8.63 2.15
C ASN A 308 -16.26 -8.44 2.05
N VAL A 309 -16.95 -9.40 1.43
CA VAL A 309 -18.40 -9.34 1.22
C VAL A 309 -19.12 -9.97 2.42
N PRO A 310 -20.08 -9.28 3.07
CA PRO A 310 -20.94 -9.90 4.08
C PRO A 310 -21.68 -11.13 3.54
N ASP A 311 -21.78 -12.20 4.33
CA ASP A 311 -22.33 -13.48 3.86
C ASP A 311 -23.75 -13.37 3.28
N TRP A 312 -24.58 -12.48 3.81
CA TRP A 312 -25.93 -12.23 3.32
C TRP A 312 -25.98 -11.50 1.96
N LEU A 313 -24.85 -10.97 1.47
CA LEU A 313 -24.67 -10.45 0.10
C LEU A 313 -24.00 -11.44 -0.83
N ALA A 314 -23.46 -12.56 -0.33
CA ALA A 314 -22.57 -13.43 -1.12
C ALA A 314 -23.27 -14.13 -2.31
N THR A 315 -24.60 -14.13 -2.35
CA THR A 315 -25.37 -14.61 -3.49
C THR A 315 -25.42 -13.56 -4.61
N HIS A 316 -25.09 -13.99 -5.84
CA HIS A 316 -25.10 -13.10 -7.01
C HIS A 316 -26.52 -12.63 -7.30
N HIS A 317 -26.78 -11.34 -7.12
CA HIS A 317 -28.06 -10.70 -7.39
C HIS A 317 -27.84 -9.34 -8.04
N GLU A 318 -28.76 -8.95 -8.91
CA GLU A 318 -28.88 -7.56 -9.36
C GLU A 318 -29.27 -6.66 -8.18
N GLY A 319 -28.78 -5.42 -8.17
CA GLY A 319 -29.14 -4.45 -7.14
C GLY A 319 -28.15 -4.31 -5.98
N TRP A 320 -26.93 -4.85 -6.06
CA TRP A 320 -25.87 -4.50 -5.14
C TRP A 320 -24.49 -4.57 -5.79
N VAL A 321 -23.49 -3.93 -5.18
CA VAL A 321 -22.11 -4.02 -5.61
C VAL A 321 -21.13 -3.87 -4.44
N HIS A 322 -19.97 -4.54 -4.51
CA HIS A 322 -18.85 -4.19 -3.66
C HIS A 322 -18.12 -2.95 -4.21
N SER A 323 -17.68 -2.08 -3.31
CA SER A 323 -16.95 -0.84 -3.58
C SER A 323 -15.76 -0.98 -4.55
N THR A 324 -15.10 -2.14 -4.60
CA THR A 324 -14.00 -2.42 -5.52
C THR A 324 -14.40 -2.48 -6.99
N GLN A 325 -15.67 -2.77 -7.30
CA GLN A 325 -16.16 -2.85 -8.69
C GLN A 325 -16.34 -1.49 -9.35
N LEU A 326 -16.36 -0.40 -8.58
CA LEU A 326 -16.46 0.96 -9.14
C LEU A 326 -15.27 1.29 -10.05
N ALA A 327 -14.12 0.63 -9.85
CA ALA A 327 -12.93 0.77 -10.68
C ALA A 327 -12.90 -0.19 -11.88
N THR A 328 -13.95 -0.98 -12.11
CA THR A 328 -14.05 -1.88 -13.26
C THR A 328 -14.37 -1.07 -14.53
N PRO A 329 -13.63 -1.23 -15.64
CA PRO A 329 -13.91 -0.53 -16.88
C PRO A 329 -15.35 -0.73 -17.35
N GLY A 330 -16.01 0.37 -17.75
CA GLY A 330 -17.41 0.35 -18.19
C GLY A 330 -18.44 0.31 -17.06
N PHE A 331 -18.04 0.16 -15.78
CA PHE A 331 -18.98 0.23 -14.67
C PHE A 331 -19.46 1.67 -14.46
N VAL A 332 -20.78 1.87 -14.47
CA VAL A 332 -21.41 3.18 -14.26
C VAL A 332 -22.06 3.22 -12.89
N PHE A 333 -21.67 4.21 -12.08
CA PHE A 333 -22.21 4.44 -10.75
C PHE A 333 -22.65 5.90 -10.58
N PRO A 334 -23.78 6.17 -9.91
CA PRO A 334 -24.86 5.25 -9.57
C PRO A 334 -25.54 4.68 -10.82
N PRO A 335 -26.23 3.53 -10.71
CA PRO A 335 -27.16 3.07 -11.75
C PRO A 335 -28.20 4.15 -12.09
N LYS A 336 -28.56 4.29 -13.38
CA LYS A 336 -29.46 5.35 -13.87
C LYS A 336 -30.81 5.35 -13.17
N ASP A 337 -31.37 4.17 -12.95
CA ASP A 337 -32.66 3.98 -12.26
C ASP A 337 -32.69 4.61 -10.86
N LEU A 338 -31.54 4.68 -10.18
CA LEU A 338 -31.43 5.38 -8.88
C LEU A 338 -31.40 6.90 -9.03
N THR A 339 -30.87 7.42 -10.14
CA THR A 339 -30.77 8.87 -10.35
C THR A 339 -32.03 9.49 -10.94
N GLU A 340 -32.83 8.69 -11.66
CA GLU A 340 -34.07 9.12 -12.30
C GLU A 340 -35.29 9.01 -11.38
N SER A 341 -35.21 8.20 -10.31
CA SER A 341 -36.31 8.00 -9.35
C SER A 341 -36.17 8.88 -8.11
N ASP A 342 -37.20 9.68 -7.83
CA ASP A 342 -37.27 10.53 -6.64
C ASP A 342 -37.50 9.76 -5.33
N THR A 343 -37.86 8.48 -5.41
CA THR A 343 -38.18 7.62 -4.25
C THR A 343 -37.14 6.53 -4.02
N SER A 344 -36.12 6.45 -4.87
CA SER A 344 -35.09 5.41 -4.75
C SER A 344 -34.20 5.64 -3.52
N THR A 345 -33.81 4.53 -2.89
CA THR A 345 -32.95 4.53 -1.71
C THR A 345 -31.68 3.74 -1.99
N LEU A 346 -30.53 4.41 -1.88
CA LEU A 346 -29.22 3.77 -1.90
C LEU A 346 -28.76 3.53 -0.46
N VAL A 347 -28.39 2.28 -0.14
CA VAL A 347 -27.74 1.94 1.12
C VAL A 347 -26.24 1.75 0.89
N VAL A 348 -25.42 2.46 1.66
CA VAL A 348 -23.96 2.30 1.68
C VAL A 348 -23.55 1.71 3.01
N ILE A 349 -22.81 0.60 2.98
CA ILE A 349 -22.39 -0.12 4.19
C ILE A 349 -20.90 0.07 4.40
N GLY A 350 -20.52 0.64 5.55
CA GLY A 350 -19.13 0.81 5.95
C GLY A 350 -18.86 2.13 6.66
N GLY A 351 -17.93 2.12 7.62
CA GLY A 351 -17.51 3.32 8.37
C GLY A 351 -16.19 3.93 7.92
N GLY A 352 -15.72 3.63 6.71
CA GLY A 352 -14.42 4.07 6.18
C GLY A 352 -14.51 5.29 5.27
N LEU A 353 -13.36 5.70 4.71
CA LEU A 353 -13.32 6.81 3.76
C LEU A 353 -14.05 6.47 2.44
N SER A 354 -13.90 5.23 1.95
CA SER A 354 -14.55 4.78 0.72
C SER A 354 -16.07 4.91 0.76
N SER A 355 -16.72 4.57 1.89
CA SER A 355 -18.17 4.74 2.01
C SER A 355 -18.58 6.20 1.98
N ALA A 356 -17.83 7.10 2.63
CA ALA A 356 -18.11 8.53 2.59
C ALA A 356 -17.93 9.14 1.18
N GLN A 357 -16.91 8.70 0.44
CA GLN A 357 -16.69 9.10 -0.95
C GLN A 357 -17.82 8.62 -1.86
N ILE A 358 -18.26 7.37 -1.69
CA ILE A 358 -19.39 6.80 -2.43
C ILE A 358 -20.68 7.57 -2.14
N CYS A 359 -20.95 7.91 -0.86
CA CYS A 359 -22.08 8.78 -0.51
C CYS A 359 -22.00 10.14 -1.21
N ASP A 360 -20.83 10.79 -1.20
CA ASP A 360 -20.64 12.08 -1.89
C ASP A 360 -20.92 11.97 -3.39
N ILE A 361 -20.36 10.97 -4.07
CA ILE A 361 -20.56 10.75 -5.51
C ILE A 361 -22.03 10.49 -5.81
N ALA A 362 -22.69 9.62 -5.05
CA ALA A 362 -24.09 9.28 -5.27
C ALA A 362 -25.00 10.51 -5.15
N ILE A 363 -24.79 11.30 -4.09
CA ILE A 363 -25.53 12.53 -3.82
C ILE A 363 -25.28 13.57 -4.91
N ARG A 364 -24.02 13.79 -5.33
CA ARG A 364 -23.69 14.75 -6.40
C ARG A 364 -24.23 14.33 -7.77
N ARG A 365 -24.30 13.02 -8.03
CA ARG A 365 -24.83 12.46 -9.28
C ARG A 365 -26.36 12.26 -9.29
N GLY A 366 -27.05 12.77 -8.27
CA GLY A 366 -28.51 12.94 -8.31
C GLY A 366 -29.32 11.96 -7.46
N VAL A 367 -28.70 11.01 -6.75
CA VAL A 367 -29.43 10.13 -5.82
C VAL A 367 -30.05 10.98 -4.71
N LYS A 368 -31.37 10.84 -4.53
CA LYS A 368 -32.15 11.70 -3.63
C LYS A 368 -32.07 11.26 -2.17
N ARG A 369 -32.02 9.95 -1.92
CA ARG A 369 -31.92 9.38 -0.57
C ARG A 369 -30.77 8.37 -0.48
N VAL A 370 -29.80 8.70 0.38
CA VAL A 370 -28.69 7.80 0.72
C VAL A 370 -28.73 7.48 2.21
N VAL A 371 -28.59 6.21 2.57
CA VAL A 371 -28.48 5.73 3.95
C VAL A 371 -27.10 5.12 4.16
N LEU A 372 -26.31 5.70 5.06
CA LEU A 372 -25.00 5.19 5.45
C LEU A 372 -25.13 4.36 6.73
N LEU A 373 -24.83 3.06 6.63
CA LEU A 373 -24.85 2.13 7.75
C LEU A 373 -23.44 1.92 8.30
N LEU A 374 -23.25 2.18 9.60
CA LEU A 374 -22.02 1.96 10.33
C LEU A 374 -22.28 1.00 11.48
N ARG A 375 -21.53 -0.10 11.55
CA ARG A 375 -21.61 -1.07 12.66
C ARG A 375 -21.15 -0.54 14.02
N GLY A 376 -20.61 0.68 14.06
CA GLY A 376 -20.07 1.30 15.27
C GLY A 376 -20.13 2.83 15.16
N HIS A 377 -19.29 3.52 15.92
CA HIS A 377 -19.22 4.98 15.91
C HIS A 377 -18.82 5.56 14.54
N PHE A 378 -19.34 6.74 14.26
CA PHE A 378 -18.84 7.63 13.22
C PHE A 378 -17.49 8.24 13.65
N LYS A 379 -16.39 7.73 13.11
CA LYS A 379 -15.02 8.10 13.51
C LYS A 379 -14.41 9.10 12.54
N SER A 380 -13.96 10.25 13.06
CA SER A 380 -13.21 11.26 12.32
C SER A 380 -11.73 11.21 12.72
N LYS A 381 -10.84 10.91 11.77
CA LYS A 381 -9.38 10.84 11.96
C LYS A 381 -8.65 11.43 10.76
N PRO A 382 -7.57 12.21 10.93
CA PRO A 382 -6.80 12.71 9.79
C PRO A 382 -6.19 11.55 8.97
N PHE A 383 -5.66 10.52 9.63
CA PHE A 383 -5.01 9.38 8.99
C PHE A 383 -5.67 8.06 9.37
N ASP A 384 -5.34 6.99 8.62
CA ASP A 384 -5.77 5.62 8.94
C ASP A 384 -5.06 5.04 10.18
N LEU A 385 -4.05 5.75 10.68
CA LEU A 385 -3.28 5.44 11.88
C LEU A 385 -3.44 6.58 12.88
N GLY A 386 -3.25 6.29 14.17
CA GLY A 386 -3.11 7.35 15.17
C GLY A 386 -1.88 8.22 14.94
N LEU A 387 -1.90 9.45 15.45
CA LEU A 387 -0.79 10.41 15.30
C LEU A 387 0.50 9.90 15.94
N GLU A 388 0.41 9.02 16.93
CA GLU A 388 1.54 8.34 17.55
C GLU A 388 2.34 7.48 16.58
N TRP A 389 1.79 7.09 15.42
CA TRP A 389 2.49 6.31 14.39
C TRP A 389 3.08 7.15 13.25
N ILE A 390 2.73 8.44 13.18
CA ILE A 390 3.06 9.33 12.04
C ILE A 390 3.81 10.60 12.50
N GLY A 391 3.53 11.07 13.71
CA GLY A 391 4.15 12.28 14.28
C GLY A 391 5.45 11.98 15.03
N LYS A 392 5.91 12.97 15.82
CA LYS A 392 7.19 12.97 16.56
C LYS A 392 7.51 11.69 17.34
N TYR A 393 6.50 10.97 17.84
CA TYR A 393 6.68 9.78 18.67
C TYR A 393 6.54 8.45 17.90
N SER A 394 6.50 8.49 16.56
CA SER A 394 6.40 7.30 15.70
C SER A 394 7.50 6.28 15.97
N ASN A 395 8.71 6.74 16.28
CA ASN A 395 9.84 5.86 16.55
C ASN A 395 9.64 5.01 17.82
N LEU A 396 8.94 5.53 18.83
CA LEU A 396 8.64 4.74 20.05
C LEU A 396 7.65 3.62 19.73
N GLN A 397 6.59 3.93 18.97
CA GLN A 397 5.60 2.92 18.55
C GLN A 397 6.23 1.86 17.64
N LYS A 398 7.05 2.29 16.67
CA LYS A 398 7.80 1.38 15.80
C LYS A 398 8.77 0.50 16.59
N MET A 399 9.52 1.08 17.53
CA MET A 399 10.43 0.33 18.40
C MET A 399 9.69 -0.73 19.22
N GLN A 400 8.59 -0.35 19.89
CA GLN A 400 7.78 -1.30 20.66
C GLN A 400 7.26 -2.43 19.76
N PHE A 401 6.82 -2.10 18.56
CA PHE A 401 6.32 -3.08 17.59
C PHE A 401 7.41 -4.03 17.08
N TRP A 402 8.60 -3.52 16.73
CA TRP A 402 9.69 -4.34 16.23
C TRP A 402 10.37 -5.17 17.33
N GLN A 403 10.33 -4.73 18.58
CA GLN A 403 10.81 -5.51 19.73
C GLN A 403 9.86 -6.62 20.16
N CYS A 404 8.57 -6.51 19.84
CA CYS A 404 7.62 -7.59 20.06
C CYS A 404 7.96 -8.78 19.15
N SER A 405 8.17 -9.95 19.72
CA SER A 405 8.49 -11.18 18.97
C SER A 405 7.28 -12.06 18.66
N ASP A 406 6.11 -11.77 19.24
CA ASP A 406 4.89 -12.56 19.03
C ASP A 406 4.08 -12.00 17.84
N PRO A 407 3.87 -12.79 16.75
CA PRO A 407 3.05 -12.36 15.62
C PRO A 407 1.61 -12.02 16.00
N VAL A 408 1.04 -12.69 17.01
CA VAL A 408 -0.35 -12.46 17.46
C VAL A 408 -0.46 -11.11 18.15
N GLU A 409 0.49 -10.78 19.02
CA GLU A 409 0.57 -9.47 19.66
C GLU A 409 0.82 -8.36 18.62
N ARG A 410 1.73 -8.56 17.66
CA ARG A 410 1.93 -7.62 16.54
C ARG A 410 0.64 -7.40 15.74
N HIS A 411 -0.09 -8.46 15.43
CA HIS A 411 -1.39 -8.34 14.77
C HIS A 411 -2.39 -7.53 15.60
N ALA A 412 -2.46 -7.76 16.91
CA ALA A 412 -3.30 -6.97 17.82
C ALA A 412 -2.89 -5.49 17.84
N MET A 413 -1.58 -5.18 17.88
CA MET A 413 -1.07 -3.81 17.77
C MET A 413 -1.52 -3.15 16.46
N ILE A 414 -1.48 -3.88 15.33
CA ILE A 414 -1.93 -3.38 14.03
C ILE A 414 -3.43 -3.05 14.05
N LEU A 415 -4.26 -3.97 14.55
CA LEU A 415 -5.70 -3.78 14.65
C LEU A 415 -6.06 -2.59 15.54
N ASN A 416 -5.39 -2.47 16.70
CA ASN A 416 -5.58 -1.37 17.64
C ASN A 416 -5.16 -0.02 17.05
N SER A 417 -4.04 0.02 16.32
CA SER A 417 -3.52 1.26 15.73
C SER A 417 -4.41 1.78 14.60
N ARG A 418 -4.95 0.87 13.78
CA ARG A 418 -5.88 1.22 12.70
C ARG A 418 -7.27 1.56 13.24
N ASN A 419 -7.76 0.76 14.20
CA ASN A 419 -9.04 0.95 14.89
C ASN A 419 -10.22 1.15 13.92
N GLY A 420 -10.27 0.26 12.91
CA GLY A 420 -11.33 0.17 11.91
C GLY A 420 -11.41 1.34 10.93
N GLY A 421 -12.50 1.37 10.15
CA GLY A 421 -12.77 2.45 9.21
C GLY A 421 -12.91 3.80 9.92
N SER A 422 -12.41 4.85 9.27
CA SER A 422 -12.60 6.24 9.68
C SER A 422 -12.66 7.16 8.48
N LEU A 423 -13.35 8.29 8.64
CA LEU A 423 -13.42 9.38 7.68
C LEU A 423 -12.36 10.43 8.02
N THR A 424 -11.88 11.16 7.02
CA THR A 424 -11.08 12.36 7.28
C THR A 424 -11.97 13.46 7.88
N PRO A 425 -11.42 14.44 8.64
CA PRO A 425 -12.21 15.54 9.17
C PRO A 425 -12.98 16.30 8.09
N THR A 426 -12.42 16.38 6.88
CA THR A 426 -13.05 16.98 5.69
C THR A 426 -14.30 16.21 5.27
N TYR A 427 -14.18 14.90 5.03
CA TYR A 427 -15.34 14.08 4.65
C TYR A 427 -16.35 13.94 5.79
N ALA A 428 -15.90 13.93 7.05
CA ALA A 428 -16.79 13.93 8.20
C ALA A 428 -17.71 15.16 8.20
N LYS A 429 -17.16 16.36 7.97
CA LYS A 429 -17.94 17.60 7.83
C LYS A 429 -18.91 17.54 6.65
N LEU A 430 -18.45 17.04 5.50
CA LEU A 430 -19.28 16.89 4.31
C LEU A 430 -20.48 15.96 4.55
N MET A 431 -20.27 14.81 5.21
CA MET A 431 -21.36 13.89 5.55
C MET A 431 -22.37 14.52 6.50
N LEU A 432 -21.89 15.26 7.53
CA LEU A 432 -22.77 15.98 8.45
C LEU A 432 -23.57 17.09 7.76
N GLN A 433 -22.97 17.78 6.79
CA GLN A 433 -23.65 18.76 5.95
C GLN A 433 -24.77 18.12 5.13
N TYR A 434 -24.51 17.01 4.43
CA TYR A 434 -25.56 16.27 3.71
C TYR A 434 -26.65 15.74 4.64
N ALA A 435 -26.29 15.33 5.86
CA ALA A 435 -27.25 14.92 6.87
C ALA A 435 -28.15 16.07 7.32
N SER A 436 -27.59 17.26 7.56
CA SER A 436 -28.36 18.47 7.92
C SER A 436 -29.30 18.93 6.80
N GLN A 437 -28.97 18.60 5.54
CA GLN A 437 -29.79 18.89 4.36
C GLN A 437 -30.84 17.79 4.09
N GLY A 438 -30.90 16.72 4.89
CA GLY A 438 -31.82 15.60 4.69
C GLY A 438 -31.46 14.69 3.50
N ARG A 439 -30.27 14.84 2.90
CA ARG A 439 -29.82 14.06 1.73
C ARG A 439 -29.12 12.75 2.09
N LEU A 440 -28.60 12.69 3.32
CA LEU A 440 -27.90 11.53 3.86
C LEU A 440 -28.47 11.17 5.22
N GLU A 441 -28.80 9.90 5.43
CA GLU A 441 -29.17 9.36 6.73
C GLU A 441 -27.98 8.58 7.31
N ILE A 442 -27.48 8.97 8.49
CA ILE A 442 -26.33 8.33 9.12
C ILE A 442 -26.83 7.42 10.24
N ARG A 443 -26.75 6.10 10.06
CA ARG A 443 -27.12 5.11 11.08
C ARG A 443 -25.89 4.45 11.70
N THR A 444 -25.53 4.88 12.89
CA THR A 444 -24.43 4.37 13.72
C THR A 444 -24.88 3.21 14.62
N HIS A 445 -23.93 2.31 14.94
CA HIS A 445 -24.17 1.04 15.63
C HIS A 445 -25.27 0.17 15.03
N THR A 446 -25.51 0.31 13.73
CA THR A 446 -26.56 -0.41 13.01
C THR A 446 -25.95 -1.50 12.13
N GLN A 447 -26.49 -2.70 12.23
CA GLN A 447 -26.07 -3.86 11.43
C GLN A 447 -27.27 -4.48 10.73
N VAL A 448 -27.04 -4.99 9.53
CA VAL A 448 -28.00 -5.83 8.80
C VAL A 448 -27.92 -7.25 9.37
N VAL A 449 -29.01 -7.76 9.91
CA VAL A 449 -29.09 -9.13 10.44
C VAL A 449 -29.80 -10.10 9.50
N SER A 450 -30.65 -9.56 8.63
CA SER A 450 -31.35 -10.33 7.60
C SER A 450 -31.55 -9.44 6.37
N ALA A 451 -31.45 -10.04 5.19
CA ALA A 451 -31.66 -9.37 3.93
C ALA A 451 -32.39 -10.29 2.97
N LYS A 452 -33.43 -9.78 2.32
CA LYS A 452 -34.16 -10.50 1.26
C LYS A 452 -34.31 -9.59 0.05
N ARG A 453 -34.01 -10.12 -1.12
CA ARG A 453 -34.21 -9.41 -2.40
C ARG A 453 -35.44 -9.97 -3.10
N SER A 454 -36.41 -9.09 -3.41
CA SER A 454 -37.45 -9.35 -4.42
C SER A 454 -37.27 -8.38 -5.58
N ASP A 455 -37.99 -7.25 -5.61
CA ASP A 455 -37.82 -6.10 -6.53
C ASP A 455 -36.94 -5.00 -5.90
N LYS A 456 -36.99 -4.91 -4.57
CA LYS A 456 -36.10 -4.11 -3.72
C LYS A 456 -35.51 -5.02 -2.64
N TRP A 457 -34.45 -4.54 -2.00
CA TRP A 457 -33.94 -5.13 -0.77
C TRP A 457 -34.87 -4.81 0.39
N LYS A 458 -35.24 -5.82 1.16
CA LYS A 458 -35.81 -5.68 2.50
C LYS A 458 -34.74 -6.09 3.50
N LEU A 459 -34.25 -5.11 4.26
CA LEU A 459 -33.18 -5.27 5.24
C LEU A 459 -33.77 -5.18 6.64
N GLU A 460 -33.51 -6.19 7.46
CA GLU A 460 -33.77 -6.13 8.90
C GLU A 460 -32.52 -5.57 9.59
N LEU A 461 -32.68 -4.43 10.26
CA LEU A 461 -31.61 -3.70 10.91
C LEU A 461 -31.72 -3.81 12.43
N VAL A 462 -30.62 -4.16 13.08
CA VAL A 462 -30.49 -4.09 14.55
C VAL A 462 -29.57 -2.93 14.90
N ARG A 463 -30.03 -2.02 15.78
CA ARG A 463 -29.19 -1.00 16.39
C ARG A 463 -28.80 -1.42 17.80
N ALA A 464 -27.51 -1.51 18.09
CA ALA A 464 -27.03 -1.85 19.42
C ALA A 464 -27.43 -0.77 20.46
N GLU A 465 -27.52 -1.16 21.74
CA GLU A 465 -27.62 -0.18 22.82
C GLU A 465 -26.37 0.71 22.86
N CYS A 466 -26.57 2.02 22.98
CA CYS A 466 -25.48 2.98 23.01
C CYS A 466 -25.85 4.23 23.81
N ASN A 467 -24.89 4.72 24.60
CA ASN A 467 -25.02 5.95 25.37
C ASN A 467 -24.33 7.09 24.57
N ASN A 468 -25.03 8.18 24.25
CA ASN A 468 -24.59 9.35 23.44
C ASN A 468 -24.59 9.24 21.91
N GLU A 469 -25.74 9.44 21.27
CA GLU A 469 -25.82 9.60 19.80
C GLU A 469 -26.70 10.77 19.29
N ALA A 470 -27.03 11.75 20.14
CA ALA A 470 -27.77 12.96 19.72
C ALA A 470 -27.04 13.83 18.66
N GLN A 471 -25.90 13.38 18.14
CA GLN A 471 -25.05 14.09 17.20
C GLN A 471 -25.39 13.82 15.72
N TYR A 472 -26.16 12.76 15.41
CA TYR A 472 -26.46 12.35 14.03
C TYR A 472 -27.97 12.23 13.80
N ASN A 473 -28.40 12.17 12.54
CA ASN A 473 -29.80 12.05 12.13
C ASN A 473 -30.29 10.60 12.01
N CYS A 474 -29.85 9.71 12.92
CA CYS A 474 -30.30 8.31 12.96
C CYS A 474 -31.72 8.22 13.53
N PRO A 475 -32.73 7.78 12.77
CA PRO A 475 -34.11 7.73 13.26
C PRO A 475 -34.38 6.50 14.16
N GLN A 476 -33.65 5.40 13.94
CA GLN A 476 -33.85 4.14 14.65
C GLN A 476 -33.43 4.27 16.10
N LEU A 477 -34.24 3.90 17.10
CA LEU A 477 -33.86 4.00 18.51
C LEU A 477 -32.79 2.95 18.92
N PRO A 478 -31.90 3.23 19.89
CA PRO A 478 -30.96 2.22 20.39
C PRO A 478 -31.68 0.98 20.95
N GLY A 479 -31.11 -0.20 20.75
CA GLY A 479 -31.68 -1.47 21.22
C GLY A 479 -32.88 -1.99 20.41
N THR A 480 -33.26 -1.31 19.32
CA THR A 480 -34.44 -1.67 18.51
C THR A 480 -34.10 -2.38 17.21
N ARG A 481 -35.12 -3.03 16.64
CA ARG A 481 -35.11 -3.60 15.30
C ARG A 481 -36.01 -2.79 14.38
N GLU A 482 -35.56 -2.57 13.16
CA GLU A 482 -36.34 -1.87 12.13
C GLU A 482 -36.09 -2.47 10.76
N ASP A 483 -37.10 -2.40 9.90
CA ASP A 483 -36.96 -2.75 8.49
C ASP A 483 -36.57 -1.51 7.65
N LEU A 484 -35.69 -1.72 6.67
CA LEU A 484 -35.32 -0.73 5.66
C LEU A 484 -35.46 -1.32 4.27
N CYS A 485 -36.20 -0.63 3.41
CA CYS A 485 -36.24 -0.95 1.98
C CYS A 485 -35.13 -0.19 1.23
N ALA A 486 -34.42 -0.86 0.34
CA ALA A 486 -33.38 -0.25 -0.48
C ALA A 486 -33.45 -0.73 -1.94
N ASP A 487 -33.24 0.18 -2.88
CA ASP A 487 -33.21 -0.14 -4.31
C ASP A 487 -31.83 -0.69 -4.71
N TYR A 488 -30.77 -0.18 -4.06
CA TYR A 488 -29.40 -0.60 -4.31
C TYR A 488 -28.54 -0.60 -3.06
N ILE A 489 -27.58 -1.51 -2.99
CA ILE A 489 -26.61 -1.60 -1.89
C ILE A 489 -25.18 -1.46 -2.41
N VAL A 490 -24.38 -0.62 -1.76
CA VAL A 490 -22.92 -0.59 -1.97
C VAL A 490 -22.21 -1.05 -0.71
N SER A 491 -21.51 -2.18 -0.81
CA SER A 491 -20.70 -2.73 0.29
C SER A 491 -19.28 -2.16 0.25
N SER A 492 -18.94 -1.31 1.22
CA SER A 492 -17.62 -0.70 1.41
C SER A 492 -16.92 -1.32 2.62
N THR A 493 -16.89 -2.65 2.66
CA THR A 493 -16.54 -3.48 3.81
C THR A 493 -15.08 -3.95 3.82
N GLY A 494 -14.26 -3.37 2.94
CA GLY A 494 -12.81 -3.61 2.88
C GLY A 494 -12.44 -4.86 2.09
N ALA A 495 -11.26 -5.41 2.39
CA ALA A 495 -10.73 -6.60 1.73
C ALA A 495 -10.58 -7.74 2.73
N LYS A 496 -10.74 -8.98 2.25
CA LYS A 496 -10.48 -10.19 3.00
C LYS A 496 -9.01 -10.57 2.81
N LEU A 497 -8.25 -10.56 3.90
CA LEU A 497 -6.84 -10.94 3.90
C LEU A 497 -6.69 -12.47 3.87
N GLY A 498 -5.52 -12.92 3.44
CA GLY A 498 -5.16 -14.32 3.26
C GLY A 498 -4.14 -14.43 2.13
N PHE A 499 -2.85 -14.48 2.45
CA PHE A 499 -1.81 -14.58 1.42
C PHE A 499 -1.75 -15.97 0.79
N SER A 500 -1.72 -17.01 1.64
CA SER A 500 -1.68 -18.42 1.22
C SER A 500 -2.86 -18.83 0.35
N SER A 501 -4.02 -18.20 0.54
CA SER A 501 -5.23 -18.50 -0.23
C SER A 501 -5.31 -17.74 -1.56
N LEU A 502 -4.30 -16.96 -1.94
CA LEU A 502 -4.31 -16.26 -3.23
C LEU A 502 -4.21 -17.29 -4.35
N PRO A 503 -4.87 -17.06 -5.52
CA PRO A 503 -4.89 -18.06 -6.59
C PRO A 503 -3.51 -18.58 -6.98
N PHE A 504 -2.52 -17.68 -7.15
CA PHE A 504 -1.17 -18.09 -7.51
C PHE A 504 -0.38 -18.82 -6.39
N MET A 505 -0.85 -18.78 -5.14
CA MET A 505 -0.18 -19.41 -3.99
C MET A 505 -0.68 -20.83 -3.70
N GLU A 506 -1.68 -21.33 -4.42
CA GLU A 506 -2.35 -22.60 -4.13
C GLU A 506 -1.36 -23.77 -3.98
N THR A 507 -0.43 -23.93 -4.92
CA THR A 507 0.60 -24.98 -4.85
C THR A 507 1.70 -24.65 -3.85
N LEU A 508 2.26 -23.43 -3.92
CA LEU A 508 3.41 -23.06 -3.10
C LEU A 508 3.10 -23.08 -1.60
N SER A 509 1.89 -22.69 -1.20
CA SER A 509 1.46 -22.69 0.20
C SER A 509 1.29 -24.09 0.80
N ILE A 510 1.03 -25.11 -0.04
CA ILE A 510 1.01 -26.52 0.37
C ILE A 510 2.44 -27.05 0.53
N LYS A 511 3.30 -26.77 -0.46
CA LYS A 511 4.70 -27.20 -0.47
C LYS A 511 5.52 -26.57 0.66
N MET A 512 5.27 -25.29 0.94
CA MET A 512 5.98 -24.52 1.93
C MET A 512 4.97 -23.77 2.82
N PRO A 513 4.44 -24.44 3.85
CA PRO A 513 3.48 -23.85 4.75
C PRO A 513 4.17 -22.79 5.63
N VAL A 514 3.73 -21.54 5.48
CA VAL A 514 4.12 -20.43 6.36
C VAL A 514 2.91 -20.06 7.22
N PRO A 515 3.05 -20.02 8.56
CA PRO A 515 1.97 -19.60 9.44
C PRO A 515 1.44 -18.21 9.10
N ASP A 516 0.16 -17.97 9.38
CA ASP A 516 -0.45 -16.66 9.22
C ASP A 516 -1.23 -16.24 10.47
N VAL A 517 -1.35 -14.93 10.68
CA VAL A 517 -2.21 -14.34 11.71
C VAL A 517 -3.16 -13.35 11.04
N GLY A 518 -4.46 -13.64 11.08
CA GLY A 518 -5.48 -12.80 10.46
C GLY A 518 -5.36 -12.70 8.93
N GLY A 519 -4.82 -13.72 8.27
CA GLY A 519 -4.55 -13.73 6.82
C GLY A 519 -3.25 -13.05 6.42
N LEU A 520 -2.44 -12.56 7.37
CA LEU A 520 -1.11 -12.00 7.14
C LEU A 520 -0.04 -13.07 7.36
N PRO A 521 0.83 -13.36 6.38
CA PRO A 521 1.88 -14.36 6.54
C PRO A 521 2.93 -13.86 7.54
N VAL A 522 3.40 -14.76 8.39
CA VAL A 522 4.56 -14.52 9.26
C VAL A 522 5.80 -14.60 8.37
N VAL A 523 6.19 -13.49 7.76
CA VAL A 523 7.42 -13.39 6.96
C VAL A 523 8.62 -13.07 7.86
N THR A 524 9.85 -13.31 7.38
CA THR A 524 11.09 -12.97 8.11
C THR A 524 11.25 -11.45 8.27
N GLU A 525 12.23 -10.99 9.04
CA GLU A 525 12.53 -9.56 9.21
C GLU A 525 12.80 -8.83 7.88
N ASP A 526 13.38 -9.57 6.91
CA ASP A 526 13.67 -9.15 5.54
C ASP A 526 12.45 -9.23 4.59
N LEU A 527 11.28 -9.57 5.14
CA LEU A 527 10.02 -9.77 4.44
C LEU A 527 9.99 -11.00 3.52
N GLN A 528 10.86 -11.97 3.76
CA GLN A 528 10.94 -13.22 3.01
C GLN A 528 9.84 -14.21 3.47
N TYR A 529 9.18 -14.86 2.53
CA TYR A 529 8.15 -15.88 2.77
C TYR A 529 8.81 -17.26 2.87
N GLY A 530 8.88 -17.78 4.10
CA GLY A 530 9.57 -19.04 4.37
C GLY A 530 11.09 -18.92 4.18
N SER A 531 11.72 -19.98 3.64
CA SER A 531 13.16 -20.04 3.39
C SER A 531 13.57 -19.82 1.93
N ILE A 532 12.61 -19.50 1.05
CA ILE A 532 12.84 -19.29 -0.39
C ILE A 532 12.82 -17.79 -0.75
N PRO A 533 13.39 -17.37 -1.90
CA PRO A 533 13.49 -15.96 -2.30
C PRO A 533 12.15 -15.36 -2.83
N LEU A 534 11.04 -15.60 -2.12
CA LEU A 534 9.76 -14.92 -2.30
C LEU A 534 9.62 -13.85 -1.22
N PHE A 535 9.32 -12.61 -1.60
CA PHE A 535 9.20 -11.48 -0.69
C PHE A 535 7.80 -10.88 -0.74
N CYS A 536 7.29 -10.43 0.41
CA CYS A 536 6.02 -9.73 0.51
C CYS A 536 6.25 -8.24 0.76
N VAL A 537 5.67 -7.36 -0.06
CA VAL A 537 5.62 -5.91 0.22
C VAL A 537 4.17 -5.41 0.26
N GLY A 538 3.94 -4.26 0.90
CA GLY A 538 2.59 -3.76 1.14
C GLY A 538 1.88 -4.54 2.24
N ALA A 539 0.56 -4.76 2.13
CA ALA A 539 -0.26 -5.25 3.24
C ALA A 539 0.23 -6.58 3.84
N TYR A 540 0.71 -7.52 3.02
CA TYR A 540 1.19 -8.82 3.47
C TYR A 540 2.57 -8.78 4.18
N SER A 541 3.21 -7.61 4.26
CA SER A 541 4.41 -7.37 5.08
C SER A 541 4.08 -6.80 6.48
N ALA A 542 2.81 -6.59 6.79
CA ALA A 542 2.40 -5.79 7.95
C ALA A 542 2.86 -6.34 9.30
N LEU A 543 3.01 -7.66 9.46
CA LEU A 543 3.55 -8.24 10.70
C LEU A 543 5.01 -7.84 10.97
N GLN A 544 5.74 -7.32 9.98
CA GLN A 544 7.12 -6.84 10.13
C GLN A 544 7.25 -5.32 10.01
N ILE A 545 6.52 -4.72 9.08
CA ILE A 545 6.56 -3.27 8.81
C ILE A 545 5.64 -2.49 9.77
N GLY A 546 4.60 -3.13 10.30
CA GLY A 546 3.62 -2.50 11.16
C GLY A 546 2.42 -1.93 10.40
N PRO A 547 1.58 -1.13 11.08
CA PRO A 547 0.23 -0.81 10.58
C PRO A 547 0.20 0.09 9.35
N ALA A 548 1.32 0.75 9.02
CA ALA A 548 1.50 1.56 7.81
C ALA A 548 1.70 0.73 6.53
N ALA A 549 1.97 -0.58 6.63
CA ALA A 549 2.18 -1.45 5.48
C ALA A 549 0.97 -1.53 4.52
N PHE A 550 -0.23 -1.24 5.02
CA PHE A 550 -1.47 -1.20 4.23
C PHE A 550 -1.63 0.07 3.38
N ASN A 551 -0.73 1.05 3.53
CA ASN A 551 -0.81 2.33 2.82
C ASN A 551 0.60 2.77 2.35
N LEU A 552 0.66 3.99 1.83
CA LEU A 552 1.89 4.59 1.30
C LEU A 552 3.00 4.74 2.38
N GLY A 553 2.67 4.79 3.66
CA GLY A 553 3.64 5.02 4.73
C GLY A 553 4.62 3.87 4.95
N GLY A 554 4.26 2.63 4.61
CA GLY A 554 5.12 1.46 4.82
C GLY A 554 6.02 1.08 3.63
N MET A 555 5.80 1.66 2.44
CA MET A 555 6.39 1.11 1.22
C MET A 555 7.92 1.27 1.11
N ARG A 556 8.47 2.43 1.52
CA ARG A 556 9.92 2.65 1.46
C ARG A 556 10.66 1.76 2.45
N GLU A 557 10.09 1.56 3.63
CA GLU A 557 10.68 0.69 4.65
C GLU A 557 10.68 -0.77 4.19
N ALA A 558 9.58 -1.23 3.57
CA ALA A 558 9.53 -2.56 2.97
C ALA A 558 10.54 -2.73 1.83
N ALA A 559 10.61 -1.74 0.94
CA ALA A 559 11.55 -1.71 -0.17
C ALA A 559 13.02 -1.79 0.28
N GLU A 560 13.37 -1.09 1.36
CA GLU A 560 14.73 -1.09 1.91
C GLU A 560 15.14 -2.49 2.38
N ARG A 561 14.30 -3.15 3.19
CA ARG A 561 14.60 -4.49 3.73
C ARG A 561 14.77 -5.53 2.63
N VAL A 562 13.86 -5.52 1.65
CA VAL A 562 13.93 -6.44 0.49
C VAL A 562 15.19 -6.17 -0.35
N ALA A 563 15.53 -4.92 -0.62
CA ALA A 563 16.72 -4.58 -1.42
C ALA A 563 18.03 -5.01 -0.74
N VAL A 564 18.14 -4.83 0.58
CA VAL A 564 19.29 -5.32 1.37
C VAL A 564 19.40 -6.83 1.24
N ARG A 565 18.30 -7.56 1.47
CA ARG A 565 18.30 -9.02 1.44
C ARG A 565 18.62 -9.61 0.07
N LEU A 566 18.06 -9.03 -1.00
CA LEU A 566 18.42 -9.41 -2.38
C LEU A 566 19.92 -9.20 -2.64
N GLY A 567 20.51 -8.13 -2.08
CA GLY A 567 21.94 -7.85 -2.18
C GLY A 567 22.81 -8.90 -1.48
N GLU A 568 22.35 -9.46 -0.38
CA GLU A 568 23.02 -10.56 0.33
C GLU A 568 22.94 -11.89 -0.44
N LEU A 569 21.76 -12.24 -0.95
CA LEU A 569 21.56 -13.46 -1.73
C LEU A 569 22.47 -13.48 -2.96
N GLN A 570 22.56 -12.35 -3.67
CA GLN A 570 23.43 -12.21 -4.83
C GLN A 570 24.93 -12.33 -4.51
N GLN A 571 25.36 -12.03 -3.27
CA GLN A 571 26.75 -12.21 -2.85
C GLN A 571 27.06 -13.67 -2.54
N ARG A 572 26.09 -14.43 -2.03
CA ARG A 572 26.23 -15.87 -1.72
C ARG A 572 26.35 -16.72 -2.98
N ASP A 573 25.70 -16.33 -4.06
CA ASP A 573 25.77 -17.00 -5.37
C ASP A 573 27.12 -16.80 -6.10
N ARG A 574 28.12 -16.14 -5.49
CA ARG A 574 29.44 -16.02 -6.10
C ARG A 574 30.22 -17.34 -5.99
N PRO A 575 30.80 -17.85 -7.10
CA PRO A 575 31.81 -18.90 -7.00
C PRO A 575 32.99 -18.39 -6.14
N ARG A 576 33.48 -19.24 -5.22
CA ARG A 576 34.54 -18.90 -4.26
C ARG A 576 35.84 -18.41 -4.89
N ASP A 577 36.04 -18.64 -6.18
CA ASP A 577 37.27 -18.31 -6.93
C ASP A 577 37.22 -16.98 -7.70
N ALA A 578 36.19 -16.15 -7.53
CA ALA A 578 36.20 -14.80 -8.10
C ALA A 578 37.26 -13.94 -7.38
N PRO A 579 38.22 -13.31 -8.08
CA PRO A 579 39.27 -12.53 -7.43
C PRO A 579 38.63 -11.44 -6.55
N PRO A 580 39.11 -11.26 -5.30
CA PRO A 580 38.64 -10.15 -4.49
C PRO A 580 38.88 -8.86 -5.28
N ARG A 581 37.86 -8.01 -5.37
CA ARG A 581 38.08 -6.66 -5.87
C ARG A 581 39.20 -6.07 -5.03
N CYS A 582 40.23 -5.55 -5.70
CA CYS A 582 41.28 -4.77 -5.07
C CYS A 582 40.57 -3.75 -4.17
N ALA A 583 40.71 -3.95 -2.86
CA ALA A 583 40.21 -3.00 -1.89
C ALA A 583 41.09 -1.77 -2.10
N ASP A 584 40.52 -0.71 -2.67
CA ASP A 584 41.15 0.59 -2.64
C ASP A 584 41.53 0.87 -1.17
N THR A 585 42.83 0.99 -0.99
CA THR A 585 43.54 1.20 0.26
C THR A 585 42.89 2.32 1.08
N PHE A 586 42.32 1.98 2.24
CA PHE A 586 42.20 2.92 3.35
C PHE A 586 42.51 2.21 4.67
N SER A 587 43.50 2.76 5.36
CA SER A 587 44.07 2.33 6.63
C SER A 587 43.00 2.09 7.70
N HIS A 588 43.03 0.89 8.27
CA HIS A 588 42.23 0.53 9.43
C HIS A 588 42.56 1.45 10.63
N PHE A 589 41.51 2.06 11.19
CA PHE A 589 41.47 2.35 12.62
C PHE A 589 41.20 1.03 13.34
N ASN A 590 42.12 0.62 14.19
CA ASN A 590 42.15 -0.66 14.91
C ASN A 590 41.36 -0.54 16.23
N PHE A 591 40.37 -1.41 16.47
CA PHE A 591 39.56 -1.44 17.69
C PHE A 591 40.21 -2.30 18.80
N ASN A 592 41.49 -2.03 19.11
CA ASN A 592 42.23 -2.67 20.21
C ASN A 592 42.84 -1.64 21.17
N VAL A 593 42.05 -0.66 21.63
CA VAL A 593 42.42 0.19 22.78
C VAL A 593 41.19 0.41 23.64
N LEU A 594 40.84 -0.58 24.47
CA LEU A 594 40.10 -0.42 25.71
C LEU A 594 40.43 -1.61 26.64
N VAL A 595 41.70 -1.75 27.01
CA VAL A 595 42.14 -2.44 28.24
C VAL A 595 43.43 -1.73 28.69
N GLU A 596 43.53 -1.47 30.00
CA GLU A 596 44.67 -0.90 30.76
C GLU A 596 44.87 0.63 30.69
N ASP A 597 44.21 1.36 31.61
CA ASP A 597 44.86 1.85 32.86
C ASP A 597 43.92 2.79 33.65
N ALA A 598 43.32 2.25 34.72
CA ALA A 598 43.07 2.88 36.02
C ALA A 598 42.55 1.81 37.00
#